data_AF-A0A060Z8H3-F1
#
_entry.id   AF-A0A060Z8H3-F1
#
_cell.length_a   1.000
_cell.length_b   1.000
_cell.length_c   1.000
_cell.angle_alpha   90.00
_cell.angle_beta   90.00
_cell.angle_gamma   90.00
#
_symmetry.space_group_name_H-M   'P 1'
#
loop_
_entity.id
_entity.type
_entity.pdbx_description
1 polymer ?
#
loop_
_entity_poly.entity_id
_entity_poly.type
_entity_poly.pdbx_seq_one_letter_code
_entity_poly.pdbx_strand_id
1 'polypeptide(L)'
;MHELVYEVTLHATICLFPQPICQAAYDNDLQKVYHILKEDAKTLNVQDEESGDTPIIAACRRGNIRMVKYLLDLKADVAIRNKVVEMQF
;
A
#
# COMPACT_ATOMS: atom_id res chain seq x y z
N MET A 1 9.50 33.40 1.89
CA MET A 1 8.60 32.63 2.78
C MET A 1 7.42 31.97 2.05
N HIS A 2 7.31 32.01 0.72
CA HIS A 2 6.22 31.34 -0.02
C HIS A 2 6.60 29.94 -0.54
N GLU A 3 7.90 29.66 -0.65
CA GLU A 3 8.46 28.42 -1.23
C GLU A 3 8.44 27.25 -0.21
N LEU A 4 8.78 27.53 1.06
CA LEU A 4 8.70 26.57 2.16
C LEU A 4 7.27 26.12 2.47
N VAL A 5 6.26 26.96 2.24
CA VAL A 5 4.85 26.60 2.50
C VAL A 5 4.35 25.62 1.44
N TYR A 6 4.76 25.78 0.18
CA TYR A 6 4.42 24.83 -0.90
C TYR A 6 5.06 23.46 -0.69
N GLU A 7 6.32 23.42 -0.28
CA GLU A 7 7.03 22.15 -0.04
C GLU A 7 6.43 21.38 1.14
N VAL A 8 6.09 22.07 2.24
CA VAL A 8 5.42 21.47 3.41
C VAL A 8 3.99 21.02 3.08
N THR A 9 3.25 21.77 2.26
CA THR A 9 1.88 21.39 1.86
C THR A 9 1.88 20.25 0.84
N LEU A 10 2.85 20.20 -0.08
CA LEU A 10 3.04 19.12 -1.05
C LEU A 10 3.45 17.83 -0.35
N HIS A 11 4.35 17.90 0.65
CA HIS A 11 4.71 16.74 1.46
C HIS A 11 3.50 16.24 2.28
N ALA A 12 2.74 17.15 2.90
CA ALA A 12 1.57 16.78 3.69
C ALA A 12 0.40 16.24 2.85
N THR A 13 0.25 16.64 1.58
CA THR A 13 -0.78 16.09 0.69
C THR A 13 -0.41 14.74 0.08
N ILE A 14 0.88 14.43 -0.06
CA ILE A 14 1.34 13.09 -0.47
C ILE A 14 1.10 12.08 0.66
N CYS A 15 1.34 12.46 1.92
CA CYS A 15 1.17 11.58 3.08
C CYS A 15 -0.29 11.19 3.41
N LEU A 16 -1.29 11.83 2.79
CA LEU A 16 -2.72 11.59 3.08
C LEU A 16 -3.38 10.58 2.15
N PHE A 17 -2.74 10.19 1.05
CA PHE A 17 -3.32 9.25 0.11
C PHE A 17 -2.69 7.86 0.29
N PRO A 18 -3.46 6.87 0.78
CA PRO A 18 -2.94 5.52 0.88
C PRO A 18 -2.52 5.04 -0.51
N GLN A 19 -1.47 4.22 -0.56
CA GLN A 19 -0.98 3.67 -1.83
C GLN A 19 -2.15 3.00 -2.57
N PRO A 20 -2.49 3.39 -3.82
CA PRO A 20 -3.74 2.97 -4.46
C PRO A 20 -3.92 1.45 -4.54
N ILE A 21 -2.81 0.73 -4.71
CA ILE A 21 -2.77 -0.73 -4.73
C ILE A 21 -2.98 -1.35 -3.34
N CYS A 22 -2.47 -0.72 -2.27
CA CYS A 22 -2.70 -1.18 -0.90
C CYS A 22 -4.18 -1.04 -0.53
N GLN A 23 -4.80 0.09 -0.88
CA GLN A 23 -6.23 0.29 -0.67
C GLN A 23 -7.07 -0.71 -1.49
N ALA A 24 -6.74 -0.93 -2.76
CA ALA A 24 -7.43 -1.91 -3.60
C ALA A 24 -7.31 -3.34 -3.05
N ALA A 25 -6.13 -3.71 -2.53
CA ALA A 25 -5.90 -5.01 -1.90
C ALA A 25 -6.68 -5.17 -0.58
N TYR A 26 -6.75 -4.11 0.23
CA TYR A 26 -7.59 -4.05 1.43
C TYR A 26 -9.08 -4.23 1.08
N ASP A 27 -9.56 -3.55 0.05
CA ASP A 27 -10.96 -3.60 -0.39
C ASP A 27 -11.33 -4.87 -1.17
N ASN A 28 -10.36 -5.77 -1.39
CA ASN A 28 -10.51 -6.98 -2.20
C ASN A 28 -10.88 -6.70 -3.68
N ASP A 29 -10.49 -5.53 -4.21
CA ASP A 29 -10.73 -5.14 -5.59
C ASP A 29 -9.66 -5.72 -6.52
N LEU A 30 -9.85 -6.98 -6.91
CA LEU A 30 -8.90 -7.73 -7.73
C LEU A 30 -8.71 -7.14 -9.13
N GLN A 31 -9.75 -6.51 -9.70
CA GLN A 31 -9.66 -5.86 -11.01
C GLN A 31 -8.77 -4.63 -10.93
N LYS A 32 -8.96 -3.80 -9.90
CA LYS A 32 -8.12 -2.61 -9.70
C LYS A 32 -6.66 -2.98 -9.40
N VAL A 33 -6.42 -4.00 -8.58
CA VAL A 33 -5.05 -4.50 -8.35
C VAL A 33 -4.42 -4.99 -9.67
N TYR A 34 -5.17 -5.74 -10.48
CA TYR A 34 -4.70 -6.19 -11.81
C TYR A 34 -4.34 -5.02 -12.72
N HIS A 35 -5.20 -4.00 -12.82
CA HIS A 35 -4.95 -2.83 -13.66
C HIS A 35 -3.71 -2.04 -13.19
N ILE A 36 -3.56 -1.80 -11.88
CA ILE A 36 -2.41 -1.07 -11.34
C ILE A 36 -1.10 -1.84 -11.62
N LEU A 37 -1.07 -3.15 -11.40
CA LEU A 37 0.14 -3.96 -11.65
C LEU A 37 0.47 -4.10 -13.13
N LYS A 38 -0.55 -4.01 -14.01
CA LYS A 38 -0.33 -3.98 -15.46
C LYS A 38 0.29 -2.66 -15.91
N GLU A 39 -0.06 -1.55 -15.27
CA GLU A 39 0.49 -0.23 -15.54
C GLU A 39 1.90 -0.07 -14.96
N ASP A 40 2.09 -0.47 -13.69
CA ASP A 40 3.39 -0.47 -13.03
C ASP A 40 3.55 -1.68 -12.09
N ALA A 41 4.24 -2.71 -12.57
CA ALA A 41 4.54 -3.92 -11.82
C ALA A 41 5.43 -3.66 -10.58
N LYS A 42 6.15 -2.54 -10.50
CA LYS A 42 7.00 -2.20 -9.34
C LYS A 42 6.17 -1.90 -8.08
N THR A 43 4.89 -1.59 -8.25
CA THR A 43 3.97 -1.30 -7.14
C THR A 43 3.61 -2.53 -6.30
N LEU A 44 3.95 -3.74 -6.73
CA LEU A 44 3.61 -5.00 -6.04
C LEU A 44 4.02 -5.02 -4.55
N ASN A 45 5.14 -4.37 -4.24
CA ASN A 45 5.75 -4.35 -2.91
C ASN A 45 5.79 -2.93 -2.31
N VAL A 46 5.05 -1.97 -2.87
CA VAL A 46 5.05 -0.59 -2.36
C VAL A 46 4.54 -0.60 -0.92
N GLN A 47 5.19 0.17 -0.06
CA GLN A 47 4.72 0.36 1.31
C GLN A 47 3.86 1.60 1.37
N ASP A 48 2.69 1.45 1.98
CA ASP A 48 1.84 2.56 2.35
C ASP A 48 2.58 3.56 3.25
N GLU A 49 2.40 4.86 3.03
CA GLU A 49 3.20 5.86 3.74
C GLU A 49 2.85 5.95 5.23
N GLU A 50 1.58 5.76 5.59
CA GLU A 50 1.13 5.84 6.98
C GLU A 50 1.44 4.53 7.72
N SER A 51 0.89 3.44 7.23
CA SER A 51 0.94 2.14 7.91
C SER A 51 2.21 1.34 7.61
N GLY A 52 2.90 1.63 6.51
CA GLY A 52 3.96 0.78 5.97
C GLY A 52 3.44 -0.53 5.37
N ASP A 53 2.14 -0.74 5.29
CA ASP A 53 1.57 -1.95 4.74
C ASP A 53 1.92 -2.08 3.26
N THR A 54 2.37 -3.27 2.85
CA THR A 54 2.39 -3.66 1.45
C THR A 54 1.00 -4.15 1.01
N PRO A 55 0.72 -4.27 -0.30
CA PRO A 55 -0.55 -4.78 -0.78
C PRO A 55 -0.94 -6.14 -0.16
N ILE A 56 0.05 -7.01 0.08
CA ILE A 56 -0.21 -8.31 0.70
C ILE A 56 -0.56 -8.18 2.18
N ILE A 57 0.08 -7.27 2.94
CA ILE A 57 -0.28 -7.00 4.34
C ILE A 57 -1.70 -6.43 4.41
N ALA A 58 -2.03 -5.48 3.53
CA ALA A 58 -3.37 -4.90 3.45
C ALA A 58 -4.45 -5.95 3.15
N ALA A 59 -4.20 -6.88 2.23
CA ALA A 59 -5.08 -8.02 1.96
C ALA A 59 -5.22 -8.96 3.18
N CYS A 60 -4.13 -9.21 3.91
CA CYS A 60 -4.13 -10.02 5.13
C CYS A 60 -4.96 -9.38 6.25
N ARG A 61 -4.94 -8.04 6.43
CA ARG A 61 -5.76 -7.35 7.44
C ARG A 61 -7.25 -7.64 7.33
N ARG A 62 -7.72 -7.92 6.11
CA ARG A 62 -9.12 -8.20 5.80
C ARG A 62 -9.43 -9.68 5.66
N GLY A 63 -8.42 -10.55 5.81
CA GLY A 63 -8.57 -11.99 5.61
C GLY A 63 -8.89 -12.39 4.16
N ASN A 64 -8.53 -11.55 3.19
CA ASN A 64 -8.88 -11.75 1.78
C ASN A 64 -7.97 -12.80 1.12
N ILE A 65 -8.23 -14.09 1.38
CA ILE A 65 -7.40 -15.22 0.92
C ILE A 65 -7.19 -15.20 -0.60
N ARG A 66 -8.23 -14.85 -1.38
CA ARG A 66 -8.14 -14.80 -2.85
C ARG A 66 -7.14 -13.74 -3.32
N MET A 67 -7.17 -12.56 -2.71
CA MET A 67 -6.22 -11.48 -3.02
C MET A 67 -4.81 -11.86 -2.59
N VAL A 68 -4.65 -12.45 -1.39
CA VAL A 68 -3.34 -12.91 -0.90
C VAL A 68 -2.73 -13.94 -1.85
N LYS A 69 -3.50 -14.94 -2.29
CA LYS A 69 -3.04 -15.93 -3.27
C LYS A 69 -2.60 -15.28 -4.57
N TYR A 70 -3.41 -14.35 -5.10
CA TYR A 70 -3.09 -13.64 -6.33
C TYR A 70 -1.76 -12.86 -6.21
N LEU A 71 -1.54 -12.13 -5.11
CA LEU A 71 -0.29 -11.40 -4.88
C LEU A 71 0.92 -12.34 -4.70
N LEU A 72 0.74 -13.50 -4.06
CA LEU A 72 1.77 -14.54 -3.92
C LEU A 72 2.15 -15.19 -5.25
N ASP A 73 1.16 -15.42 -6.13
CA ASP A 73 1.39 -15.94 -7.48
C ASP A 73 2.27 -14.98 -8.30
N LEU A 74 2.14 -13.68 -8.03
CA LEU A 74 2.98 -12.61 -8.61
C LEU A 74 4.33 -12.41 -7.89
N LYS A 75 4.67 -13.25 -6.91
CA LYS A 75 5.91 -13.17 -6.12
C LYS A 75 6.03 -11.90 -5.28
N ALA A 76 4.92 -11.43 -4.68
CA ALA A 76 4.98 -10.39 -3.67
C ALA A 76 5.92 -10.79 -2.52
N ASP A 77 6.73 -9.83 -2.05
CA ASP A 77 7.70 -10.07 -0.99
C ASP A 77 7.01 -10.08 0.38
N VAL A 78 7.04 -11.25 1.02
CA VAL A 78 6.44 -11.47 2.34
C VAL A 78 7.37 -11.12 3.50
N ALA A 79 8.64 -10.80 3.22
CA ALA A 79 9.61 -10.41 4.23
C ALA A 79 9.51 -8.93 4.61
N ILE A 80 8.86 -8.10 3.77
CA ILE A 80 8.66 -6.69 4.05
C ILE A 80 7.75 -6.53 5.27
N ARG A 81 8.21 -5.75 6.23
CA ARG A 81 7.49 -5.46 7.47
C ARG A 81 6.82 -4.10 7.36
N ASN A 82 5.60 -3.99 7.86
CA ASN A 82 4.94 -2.70 7.98
C ASN A 82 5.62 -1.81 9.04
N LYS A 83 5.23 -0.54 9.06
CA LYS A 83 5.64 0.35 10.15
C LYS A 83 4.84 -0.11 11.35
N VAL A 84 5.51 -0.76 12.29
CA VAL A 84 4.89 -1.19 13.53
C VAL A 84 4.38 0.10 14.20
N VAL A 85 3.08 0.35 14.14
CA VAL A 85 2.44 1.22 15.12
C VAL A 85 2.72 0.53 16.44
N GLU A 86 3.62 1.11 17.24
CA GLU A 86 3.73 0.73 18.63
C GLU A 86 2.32 0.83 19.20
N MET A 87 1.68 -0.32 19.42
CA MET A 87 0.57 -0.40 20.36
C MET A 87 1.20 -0.16 21.73
N GLN A 88 1.51 1.11 22.03
CA GLN A 88 1.68 1.56 23.40
C GLN A 88 0.28 1.44 24.01
N PHE A 89 0.08 0.36 24.75
CA PHE A 89 -1.00 0.24 25.73
C PHE A 89 -0.77 1.22 26.88
#